data_AF-A0AA43DJ50-F1
#
_entry.id   AF-A0AA43DJ50-F1
#
_cell.length_a   1.000
_cell.length_b   1.000
_cell.length_c   1.000
_cell.angle_alpha   90.00
_cell.angle_beta   90.00
_cell.angle_gamma   90.00
#
_symmetry.space_group_name_H-M   'P 1'
#
loop_
_entity.id
_entity.type
_entity.pdbx_description
1 polymer ?
#
loop_
_entity_poly.entity_id
_entity_poly.type
_entity_poly.pdbx_seq_one_letter_code
_entity_poly.pdbx_strand_id
1 'polypeptide(L)'
;MALLGALTAVPLARASDDVVELGARVAAIAVVALVAALVLEWTALVPTAIVLVGALYAAQLAIDDAALDTASPAYAAGLLVTAELAYWSLEERDYIQGEPGASLRHAAFVAALGVATLLVASLLLVLVDTVRTRGLAVDLVGAAAAALFAIVLVARGQGRTSH
;
A
#
# COMPACT_ATOMS: atom_id res chain seq x y z
N MET A 1 -8.97 -9.50 -1.98
CA MET A 1 -8.82 -10.67 -1.08
C MET A 1 -7.48 -11.40 -1.26
N ALA A 2 -7.17 -11.93 -2.44
CA ALA A 2 -5.90 -12.64 -2.68
C ALA A 2 -4.65 -11.79 -2.38
N LEU A 3 -4.69 -10.49 -2.72
CA LEU A 3 -3.56 -9.58 -2.48
C LEU A 3 -3.32 -9.31 -0.98
N LEU A 4 -4.38 -9.03 -0.22
CA LEU A 4 -4.29 -8.87 1.25
C LEU A 4 -3.81 -10.17 1.91
N GLY A 5 -4.33 -11.32 1.47
CA GLY A 5 -3.90 -12.64 1.93
C GLY A 5 -2.40 -12.89 1.70
N ALA A 6 -1.90 -12.55 0.51
CA ALA A 6 -0.48 -12.66 0.18
C ALA A 6 0.40 -11.76 1.08
N LEU A 7 -0.05 -10.53 1.37
CA LEU A 7 0.66 -9.62 2.27
C LEU A 7 0.70 -10.13 3.72
N THR A 8 -0.35 -10.82 4.17
CA THR A 8 -0.37 -11.45 5.51
C THR A 8 0.39 -12.77 5.59
N ALA A 9 0.75 -13.40 4.47
CA ALA A 9 1.46 -14.68 4.47
C ALA A 9 2.94 -14.53 4.80
N VAL A 10 3.57 -13.45 4.35
CA VAL A 10 5.00 -13.20 4.55
C VAL A 10 5.39 -13.01 6.03
N PRO A 11 4.66 -12.28 6.88
CA PRO A 11 4.98 -12.16 8.30
C PRO A 11 4.76 -13.46 9.05
N LEU A 12 3.72 -14.22 8.68
CA LEU A 12 3.43 -15.52 9.28
C LEU A 12 4.51 -16.56 8.95
N ALA A 13 5.07 -16.50 7.74
CA ALA A 13 6.16 -17.39 7.34
C ALA A 13 7.50 -17.05 8.03
N ARG A 14 7.65 -15.83 8.55
CA ARG A 14 8.89 -15.35 9.20
C ARG A 14 8.80 -15.37 10.73
N ALA A 15 7.60 -15.45 11.30
CA ALA A 15 7.39 -15.44 12.74
C ALA A 15 7.87 -16.74 13.43
N SER A 16 8.42 -16.60 14.63
CA SER A 16 8.69 -17.71 15.56
C SER A 16 7.39 -18.24 16.17
N ASP A 17 7.37 -19.53 16.57
CA ASP A 17 6.15 -20.27 16.98
C ASP A 17 5.20 -19.50 17.92
N ASP A 18 5.72 -18.81 18.93
CA ASP A 18 4.91 -18.06 19.91
C ASP A 18 4.22 -16.80 19.30
N VAL A 19 4.80 -16.22 18.26
CA VAL A 19 4.31 -14.99 17.59
C VAL A 19 3.38 -15.34 16.42
N VAL A 20 3.50 -16.56 15.88
CA VAL A 20 2.68 -17.06 14.77
C VAL A 20 1.19 -17.06 15.14
N GLU A 21 0.82 -17.52 16.33
CA GLU A 21 -0.60 -17.62 16.70
C GLU A 21 -1.27 -16.24 16.79
N LEU A 22 -0.62 -15.29 17.46
CA LEU A 22 -1.13 -13.92 17.57
C LEU A 22 -1.17 -13.24 16.19
N GLY A 23 -0.11 -13.38 15.40
CA GLY A 23 -0.05 -12.86 14.04
C GLY A 23 -1.15 -13.43 13.15
N ALA A 24 -1.44 -14.74 13.27
CA ALA A 24 -2.47 -15.41 12.47
C ALA A 24 -3.86 -14.90 12.83
N ARG A 25 -4.13 -14.66 14.13
CA ARG A 25 -5.38 -14.05 14.59
C ARG A 25 -5.55 -12.63 14.03
N VAL A 26 -4.50 -11.80 14.09
CA VAL A 26 -4.55 -10.43 13.54
C VAL A 26 -4.77 -10.45 12.04
N ALA A 27 -4.05 -11.31 11.30
CA ALA A 27 -4.24 -11.50 9.86
C ALA A 27 -5.67 -11.94 9.53
N ALA A 28 -6.21 -12.91 10.27
CA ALA A 28 -7.58 -13.38 10.09
C ALA A 28 -8.59 -12.26 10.35
N ILE A 29 -8.42 -11.47 11.42
CA ILE A 29 -9.28 -10.30 11.71
C ILE A 29 -9.21 -9.29 10.59
N ALA A 30 -8.01 -8.98 10.06
CA ALA A 30 -7.87 -8.02 8.96
C ALA A 30 -8.57 -8.50 7.68
N VAL A 31 -8.42 -9.78 7.34
CA VAL A 31 -9.11 -10.38 6.19
C VAL A 31 -10.62 -10.35 6.40
N VAL A 32 -11.11 -10.76 7.57
CA VAL A 32 -12.54 -10.74 7.91
C VAL A 32 -13.09 -9.31 7.89
N ALA A 33 -12.35 -8.34 8.42
CA ALA A 33 -12.74 -6.93 8.36
C ALA A 33 -12.87 -6.44 6.92
N LEU A 34 -11.94 -6.82 6.03
CA LEU A 34 -12.05 -6.49 4.61
C LEU A 34 -13.22 -7.22 3.92
N VAL A 35 -13.46 -8.50 4.23
CA VAL A 35 -14.65 -9.23 3.75
C VAL A 35 -15.90 -8.47 4.18
N ALA A 36 -16.01 -8.14 5.47
CA ALA A 36 -17.17 -7.48 6.04
C ALA A 36 -17.36 -6.09 5.45
N ALA A 37 -16.28 -5.32 5.23
CA ALA A 37 -16.32 -4.04 4.55
C ALA A 37 -16.98 -4.16 3.17
N LEU A 38 -16.59 -5.18 2.40
CA LEU A 38 -17.09 -5.39 1.04
C LEU A 38 -18.49 -6.02 1.04
N VAL A 39 -18.81 -6.95 1.95
CA VAL A 39 -20.11 -7.65 1.94
C VAL A 39 -21.21 -6.80 2.56
N LEU A 40 -20.90 -6.07 3.64
CA LEU A 40 -21.86 -5.24 4.37
C LEU A 40 -21.84 -3.77 3.92
N GLU A 41 -20.97 -3.43 2.95
CA GLU A 41 -20.77 -2.06 2.45
C GLU A 41 -20.35 -1.07 3.54
N TRP A 42 -19.60 -1.57 4.52
CA TRP A 42 -19.07 -0.77 5.62
C TRP A 42 -17.71 -0.22 5.25
N THR A 43 -17.70 0.89 4.50
CA THR A 43 -16.50 1.58 4.02
C THR A 43 -15.49 1.88 5.13
N ALA A 44 -15.95 2.12 6.36
CA ALA A 44 -15.11 2.37 7.53
C ALA A 44 -14.20 1.18 7.92
N LEU A 45 -14.54 -0.04 7.51
CA LEU A 45 -13.73 -1.23 7.81
C LEU A 45 -12.53 -1.40 6.85
N VAL A 46 -12.56 -0.79 5.66
CA VAL A 46 -11.43 -0.83 4.71
C VAL A 46 -10.13 -0.30 5.33
N PRO A 47 -10.06 0.94 5.85
CA PRO A 47 -8.82 1.44 6.45
C PRO A 47 -8.40 0.62 7.67
N THR A 48 -9.36 0.06 8.43
CA THR A 48 -9.07 -0.79 9.59
C THR A 48 -8.31 -2.04 9.17
N ALA A 49 -8.77 -2.73 8.12
CA ALA A 49 -8.08 -3.91 7.58
C ALA A 49 -6.66 -3.57 7.08
N ILE A 50 -6.50 -2.45 6.37
CA ILE A 50 -5.21 -1.99 5.87
C ILE A 50 -4.24 -1.68 7.02
N VAL A 51 -4.70 -0.96 8.04
CA VAL A 51 -3.90 -0.62 9.22
C VAL A 51 -3.48 -1.88 9.97
N LEU A 52 -4.37 -2.87 10.15
CA LEU A 52 -4.02 -4.11 10.83
C LEU A 52 -2.92 -4.89 10.10
N VAL A 53 -2.97 -4.99 8.77
CA VAL A 53 -1.90 -5.66 7.99
C VAL A 53 -0.60 -4.86 8.03
N GLY A 54 -0.68 -3.53 7.90
CA GLY A 54 0.50 -2.67 8.02
C GLY A 54 1.15 -2.74 9.41
N ALA A 55 0.34 -2.77 10.47
CA ALA A 55 0.79 -2.92 11.85
C ALA A 55 1.43 -4.29 12.09
N LEU A 56 0.87 -5.36 11.52
CA LEU A 56 1.44 -6.70 11.60
C LEU A 56 2.84 -6.75 10.97
N TYR A 57 3.02 -6.15 9.79
CA TYR A 57 4.33 -6.05 9.14
C TYR A 57 5.31 -5.18 9.94
N ALA A 58 4.88 -4.03 10.45
CA ALA A 58 5.71 -3.16 11.27
C ALA A 58 6.14 -3.82 12.59
N ALA A 59 5.24 -4.57 13.24
CA ALA A 59 5.55 -5.33 14.44
C ALA A 59 6.59 -6.41 14.15
N GLN A 60 6.49 -7.09 13.00
CA GLN A 60 7.49 -8.06 12.58
C GLN A 60 8.87 -7.42 12.41
N LEU A 61 8.98 -6.27 11.73
CA LEU A 61 10.25 -5.54 11.61
C LEU A 61 10.84 -5.16 12.98
N ALA A 62 9.99 -4.76 13.92
CA ALA A 62 10.42 -4.41 15.27
C ALA A 62 10.93 -5.63 16.06
N ILE A 63 10.31 -6.80 15.89
CA ILE A 63 10.73 -8.06 16.51
C ILE A 63 12.06 -8.55 15.92
N ASP A 64 12.21 -8.44 14.59
CA ASP A 64 13.42 -8.86 13.87
C ASP A 64 14.61 -7.89 14.07
N ASP A 65 14.44 -6.83 14.88
CA ASP A 65 15.37 -5.69 15.04
C ASP A 65 15.84 -5.11 13.68
N ALA A 66 14.97 -5.23 12.68
CA ALA A 66 15.22 -4.87 11.30
C ALA A 66 14.63 -3.49 11.04
N ALA A 67 15.46 -2.45 11.13
CA ALA A 67 14.97 -1.08 10.91
C ALA A 67 14.47 -0.84 9.46
N LEU A 68 15.06 -1.52 8.47
CA LEU A 68 14.69 -1.46 7.05
C LEU A 68 14.62 -2.89 6.48
N ASP A 69 13.49 -3.22 5.85
CA ASP A 69 13.33 -4.45 5.05
C ASP A 69 13.11 -4.08 3.58
N THR A 70 13.84 -4.74 2.68
CA THR A 70 13.69 -4.68 1.22
C THR A 70 12.27 -4.97 0.72
N ALA A 71 11.45 -5.69 1.49
CA ALA A 71 10.04 -5.93 1.16
C ALA A 71 9.12 -4.72 1.40
N SER A 72 9.56 -3.70 2.15
CA SER A 72 8.70 -2.57 2.58
C SER A 72 8.05 -1.81 1.42
N PRO A 73 8.75 -1.54 0.29
CA PRO A 73 8.12 -0.90 -0.86
C PRO A 73 6.98 -1.74 -1.45
N ALA A 74 7.13 -3.07 -1.48
CA ALA A 74 6.10 -3.98 -1.97
C ALA A 74 4.87 -3.99 -1.05
N TYR A 75 5.07 -3.92 0.27
CA TYR A 75 3.99 -3.76 1.24
C TYR A 75 3.23 -2.45 1.05
N ALA A 76 3.93 -1.33 0.90
CA ALA A 76 3.31 -0.03 0.67
C ALA A 76 2.46 -0.03 -0.60
N ALA A 77 3.01 -0.53 -1.71
CA ALA A 77 2.28 -0.64 -2.98
C ALA A 77 1.08 -1.59 -2.88
N GLY A 78 1.26 -2.76 -2.25
CA GLY A 78 0.21 -3.76 -2.11
C GLY A 78 -0.96 -3.29 -1.24
N LEU A 79 -0.68 -2.61 -0.13
CA LEU A 79 -1.72 -2.04 0.74
C LEU A 79 -2.50 -0.93 0.01
N LEU A 80 -1.81 -0.05 -0.72
CA LEU A 80 -2.47 0.99 -1.51
C LEU A 80 -3.37 0.41 -2.59
N VAL A 81 -2.85 -0.53 -3.39
CA VAL A 81 -3.64 -1.20 -4.44
C VAL A 81 -4.83 -1.94 -3.84
N THR A 82 -4.67 -2.57 -2.67
CA THR A 82 -5.79 -3.24 -1.98
C THR A 82 -6.86 -2.25 -1.57
N ALA A 83 -6.48 -1.09 -1.04
CA ALA A 83 -7.42 -0.04 -0.64
C ALA A 83 -8.18 0.48 -1.86
N GLU A 84 -7.49 0.85 -2.94
CA GLU A 84 -8.10 1.36 -4.17
C GLU A 84 -9.08 0.35 -4.79
N LEU A 85 -8.70 -0.93 -4.87
CA LEU A 85 -9.59 -1.98 -5.37
C LEU A 85 -10.80 -2.21 -4.45
N ALA A 86 -10.64 -2.06 -3.13
CA ALA A 86 -11.74 -2.19 -2.19
C ALA A 86 -12.74 -1.04 -2.32
N TYR A 87 -12.25 0.21 -2.42
CA TYR A 87 -13.09 1.38 -2.65
C TYR A 87 -13.79 1.31 -3.99
N TRP A 88 -13.08 0.94 -5.06
CA TRP A 88 -13.70 0.78 -6.37
C TRP A 88 -14.76 -0.33 -6.36
N SER A 89 -14.52 -1.44 -5.67
CA SER A 89 -15.53 -2.51 -5.53
C SER A 89 -16.79 -2.06 -4.79
N LEU A 90 -16.71 -1.04 -3.92
CA LEU A 90 -17.88 -0.47 -3.24
C LEU A 90 -18.60 0.51 -4.16
N GLU A 91 -17.87 1.42 -4.81
CA GLU A 91 -18.42 2.42 -5.74
C GLU A 91 -19.16 1.76 -6.93
N GLU A 92 -18.64 0.67 -7.47
CA GLU A 92 -19.25 -0.03 -8.62
C GLU A 92 -20.64 -0.60 -8.28
N ARG A 93 -20.95 -0.84 -7.01
CA ARG A 93 -22.27 -1.34 -6.60
C ARG A 93 -23.35 -0.28 -6.62
N ASP A 94 -22.97 0.98 -6.40
CA ASP A 94 -23.88 2.12 -6.42
C ASP A 94 -24.12 2.63 -7.85
N TYR A 95 -23.31 2.20 -8.82
CA TYR A 95 -23.40 2.66 -10.21
C TYR A 95 -24.26 1.74 -11.10
N ILE A 96 -25.34 2.28 -11.67
CA ILE A 96 -26.34 1.50 -12.43
C ILE A 96 -25.97 1.28 -13.91
N GLN A 97 -25.07 2.10 -14.49
CA GLN A 97 -24.61 1.95 -15.89
C GLN A 97 -23.13 2.26 -16.04
N GLY A 98 -22.29 1.23 -16.11
CA GLY A 98 -20.87 1.38 -16.42
C GLY A 98 -20.64 1.59 -17.93
N GLU A 99 -19.92 2.65 -18.28
CA GLU A 99 -19.50 2.88 -19.66
C GLU A 99 -18.49 1.79 -20.10
N PRO A 100 -18.65 1.18 -21.29
CA PRO A 100 -17.79 0.08 -21.73
C PRO A 100 -16.32 0.47 -21.73
N GLY A 101 -15.49 -0.27 -20.99
CA GLY A 101 -14.04 -0.04 -20.89
C GLY A 101 -13.58 0.93 -19.80
N ALA A 102 -14.49 1.53 -19.03
CA ALA A 102 -14.14 2.32 -17.85
C ALA A 102 -13.35 1.50 -16.81
N SER A 103 -13.72 0.23 -16.64
CA SER A 103 -13.06 -0.70 -15.71
C SER A 103 -11.60 -1.00 -16.07
N LEU A 104 -11.29 -1.18 -17.36
CA LEU A 104 -9.92 -1.41 -17.82
C LEU A 104 -9.03 -0.17 -17.61
N ARG A 105 -9.56 1.02 -17.90
CA ARG A 105 -8.87 2.29 -17.63
C ARG A 105 -8.60 2.48 -16.15
N HIS A 106 -9.58 2.18 -15.30
CA HIS A 106 -9.44 2.30 -13.86
C HIS A 106 -8.42 1.30 -13.31
N ALA A 107 -8.48 0.04 -13.76
CA ALA A 107 -7.48 -0.97 -13.43
C ALA A 107 -6.06 -0.55 -13.84
N ALA A 108 -5.90 0.04 -15.04
CA ALA A 108 -4.61 0.58 -15.48
C ALA A 108 -4.13 1.74 -14.61
N PHE A 109 -5.04 2.62 -14.16
CA PHE A 109 -4.72 3.71 -13.24
C PHE A 109 -4.28 3.18 -11.87
N VAL A 110 -5.01 2.23 -11.28
CA VAL A 110 -4.65 1.59 -10.00
C VAL A 110 -3.31 0.86 -10.12
N ALA A 111 -3.06 0.18 -11.23
CA ALA A 111 -1.78 -0.47 -11.49
C ALA A 111 -0.64 0.55 -11.60
N ALA A 112 -0.83 1.64 -12.34
CA ALA A 112 0.15 2.72 -12.46
C ALA A 112 0.44 3.39 -11.11
N LEU A 113 -0.59 3.60 -10.29
CA LEU A 113 -0.45 4.13 -8.93
C LEU A 113 0.33 3.17 -8.04
N GLY A 114 0.06 1.86 -8.13
CA GLY A 114 0.83 0.83 -7.45
C GLY A 114 2.31 0.84 -7.83
N VAL A 115 2.62 0.94 -9.13
CA VAL A 115 4.00 1.05 -9.63
C VAL A 115 4.66 2.35 -9.14
N ALA A 116 3.95 3.48 -9.19
CA ALA A 116 4.47 4.76 -8.71
C ALA A 116 4.80 4.69 -7.21
N THR A 117 3.91 4.12 -6.39
CA THR A 117 4.14 3.93 -4.95
C THR A 117 5.31 3.00 -4.68
N LEU A 118 5.44 1.91 -5.44
CA LEU A 118 6.58 1.00 -5.35
C LEU A 118 7.89 1.75 -5.61
N LEU A 119 7.96 2.54 -6.68
CA LEU A 119 9.15 3.31 -7.05
C LEU A 119 9.49 4.37 -5.99
N VAL A 120 8.50 5.13 -5.53
CA VAL A 120 8.68 6.16 -4.50
C VAL A 120 9.16 5.53 -3.19
N ALA A 121 8.50 4.45 -2.73
CA ALA A 121 8.89 3.77 -1.50
C ALA A 121 10.29 3.12 -1.62
N SER A 122 10.63 2.57 -2.78
CA SER A 122 11.98 2.03 -3.04
C SER A 122 13.05 3.11 -3.01
N LEU A 123 12.77 4.27 -3.63
CA LEU A 123 13.67 5.42 -3.60
C LEU A 123 13.87 5.94 -2.18
N LEU A 124 12.79 6.05 -1.39
CA LEU A 124 12.86 6.43 0.01
C LEU A 124 13.66 5.42 0.84
N LEU A 125 13.48 4.12 0.60
CA LEU A 125 14.24 3.07 1.28
C LEU A 125 15.74 3.23 0.99
N VAL A 126 16.13 3.36 -0.28
CA VAL A 126 17.53 3.57 -0.68
C VAL A 126 18.09 4.86 -0.08
N LEU A 127 17.31 5.94 -0.07
CA LEU A 127 17.69 7.21 0.52
C LEU A 127 17.97 7.04 2.02
N VAL A 128 17.02 6.47 2.77
CA VAL A 128 17.15 6.28 4.22
C VAL A 128 18.33 5.36 4.56
N ASP A 129 18.51 4.28 3.79
CA ASP A 129 19.65 3.37 3.96
C ASP A 129 21.00 4.07 3.72
N THR A 130 21.07 4.92 2.68
CA THR A 130 22.26 5.73 2.37
C THR A 130 22.56 6.75 3.48
N VAL A 131 21.53 7.40 4.02
CA VAL A 131 21.67 8.36 5.14
C VAL A 131 22.15 7.65 6.41
N ARG A 132 21.61 6.47 6.71
CA ARG A 132 21.99 5.67 7.88
C ARG A 132 23.45 5.20 7.81
N THR A 133 23.94 4.90 6.61
CA THR A 133 25.31 4.41 6.37
C THR A 133 26.35 5.52 6.17
N ARG A 134 25.95 6.72 5.73
CA ARG A 134 26.86 7.87 5.54
C ARG A 134 26.21 9.16 6.04
N GLY A 135 26.75 9.75 7.10
CA GLY A 135 26.20 10.92 7.82
C GLY A 135 26.19 12.27 7.09
N LEU A 136 26.02 12.33 5.76
CA LEU A 136 25.94 13.58 4.98
C LEU A 136 24.69 13.55 4.07
N ALA A 137 23.58 14.12 4.54
CA ALA A 137 22.23 13.73 4.11
C ALA A 137 21.26 14.88 3.76
N VAL A 138 21.71 16.13 3.60
CA VAL A 138 20.77 17.24 3.33
C VAL A 138 20.46 17.39 1.83
N ASP A 139 21.45 17.15 0.95
CA ASP A 139 21.29 17.38 -0.49
C ASP A 139 20.41 16.34 -1.20
N LEU A 140 20.45 15.08 -0.77
CA LEU A 140 19.66 14.00 -1.37
C LEU A 140 18.18 14.06 -0.95
N VAL A 141 17.90 14.50 0.27
CA VAL A 141 16.52 14.75 0.74
C VAL A 141 15.89 15.90 -0.04
N GLY A 142 16.66 16.95 -0.33
CA GLY A 142 16.24 18.04 -1.21
C GLY A 142 15.91 17.57 -2.64
N ALA A 143 16.74 16.69 -3.20
CA ALA A 143 16.52 16.13 -4.53
C ALA A 143 15.27 15.22 -4.61
N ALA A 144 15.04 14.38 -3.60
CA ALA A 144 13.88 13.51 -3.54
C ALA A 144 12.57 14.31 -3.36
N ALA A 145 12.56 15.33 -2.50
CA ALA A 145 11.42 16.23 -2.33
C ALA A 145 11.10 17.00 -3.62
N ALA A 146 12.13 17.47 -4.34
CA ALA A 146 11.96 18.14 -5.63
C ALA A 146 11.38 17.21 -6.70
N ALA A 147 11.82 15.95 -6.76
CA ALA A 147 11.29 14.96 -7.68
C ALA A 147 9.81 14.64 -7.40
N LEU A 148 9.45 14.46 -6.11
CA LEU A 148 8.05 14.26 -5.71
C LEU A 148 7.17 15.45 -6.10
N PHE A 149 7.65 16.66 -5.85
CA PHE A 149 6.94 17.89 -6.20
C PHE A 149 6.73 18.03 -7.72
N ALA A 150 7.73 17.68 -8.53
CA ALA A 150 7.64 17.69 -9.99
C ALA A 150 6.58 16.70 -10.50
N ILE A 151 6.52 15.49 -9.94
CA ILE A 151 5.49 14.50 -10.30
C ILE A 151 4.08 15.02 -10.01
N VAL A 152 3.89 15.64 -8.84
CA VAL A 152 2.60 16.25 -8.46
C VAL A 152 2.22 17.39 -9.42
N LEU A 153 3.17 18.22 -9.83
CA LEU A 153 2.93 19.30 -10.79
C LEU A 153 2.54 18.77 -12.18
N VAL A 154 3.22 17.74 -12.68
CA VAL A 154 2.88 17.11 -13.96
C VAL A 154 1.49 16.50 -13.92
N ALA A 155 1.14 15.80 -12.84
CA ALA A 155 -0.20 15.25 -12.63
C ALA A 155 -1.29 16.34 -12.60
N ARG A 156 -0.99 17.52 -12.05
CA ARG A 156 -1.90 18.67 -12.05
C ARG A 156 -2.01 19.38 -13.41
N GLY A 157 -0.95 19.38 -14.21
CA GLY A 157 -0.92 20.00 -15.54
C GLY A 157 -1.78 19.28 -16.56
N GLN A 158 -1.84 17.95 -16.51
CA GLN A 158 -2.64 17.15 -17.45
C GLN A 158 -4.16 17.28 -17.27
N GLY A 159 -4.63 17.78 -16.13
CA GLY A 159 -6.05 18.07 -15.89
C GLY A 159 -6.55 19.38 -16.53
N ARG A 160 -5.67 20.20 -17.15
CA ARG A 160 -6.04 21.53 -17.68
C ARG A 160 -6.11 21.60 -19.21
N THR A 161 -5.77 20.53 -19.93
CA THR A 161 -5.68 20.52 -21.40
C THR A 161 -6.90 19.92 -22.12
N SER A 162 -8.01 19.70 -21.42
CA SER A 162 -9.27 19.21 -22.00
C SER A 162 -10.34 20.31 -22.04
N HIS A 163 -10.04 21.42 -22.72
CA HIS A 163 -11.01 22.45 -23.09
C HIS A 163 -10.97 22.72 -24.59
#